data_AF-A0A377GEH2-F1
#
_entry.id   AF-A0A377GEH2-F1
#
_cell.length_a   1.000
_cell.length_b   1.000
_cell.length_c   1.000
_cell.angle_alpha   90.00
_cell.angle_beta   90.00
_cell.angle_gamma   90.00
#
_symmetry.space_group_name_H-M   'P 1'
#
loop_
_entity.id
_entity.type
_entity.pdbx_description
1 polymer ?
#
loop_
_entity_poly.entity_id
_entity_poly.type
_entity_poly.pdbx_seq_one_letter_code
_entity_poly.pdbx_strand_id
1 'polypeptide(L)'
;MIFFKSVVNAIGSGAGVAWPLFGILFALLGGSVASFFSLTFAIISIALFFMVSLPVFYFSYQEMKEHEEILQVQLFKNQNKLLADIKNYIETLEQYAISEKKTVNREELFKRILMMDLNTIASEDANSPLYSILLLLYEEYKLKHTLPSNPIIMDRIMHTISLAPVPLSKKIVPSFFSFVGTFGSLTGCSAGVSGLLSGIGLFSSFTVYPLLGGGILVGALILGGIMAYNSMLKAVDDYKKNLLNQSLKAMHRQLSKATIEREINTKLNQAFNNLSEQKDTKEGSAPNQPGIIESFSCRPIAKKSFTFLSFFKVQQTDFNKPQNDGPPLYIFS
;
A
#
# COMPACT_ATOMS: atom_id res chain seq x y z
N MET A 1 -4.57 -19.35 -5.99
CA MET A 1 -5.25 -18.07 -5.63
C MET A 1 -5.38 -17.10 -6.80
N ILE A 2 -4.42 -17.02 -7.74
CA ILE A 2 -4.43 -16.09 -8.89
C ILE A 2 -5.54 -16.44 -9.92
N PHE A 3 -5.82 -17.73 -10.14
CA PHE A 3 -6.87 -18.18 -11.06
C PHE A 3 -8.27 -17.69 -10.66
N PHE A 4 -8.67 -17.92 -9.40
CA PHE A 4 -9.93 -17.41 -8.84
C PHE A 4 -9.99 -15.87 -8.83
N LYS A 5 -8.85 -15.21 -8.65
CA LYS A 5 -8.68 -13.75 -8.72
C LYS A 5 -9.07 -13.22 -10.12
N SER A 6 -8.67 -13.90 -11.20
CA SER A 6 -9.09 -13.58 -12.57
C SER A 6 -10.57 -13.89 -12.84
N VAL A 7 -11.06 -15.04 -12.36
CA VAL A 7 -12.48 -15.41 -12.51
C VAL A 7 -13.39 -14.33 -11.90
N VAL A 8 -13.06 -13.86 -10.70
CA VAL A 8 -13.84 -12.83 -9.99
C VAL A 8 -13.79 -11.47 -10.68
N ASN A 9 -12.68 -11.09 -11.32
CA ASN A 9 -12.61 -9.83 -12.07
C ASN A 9 -13.32 -9.92 -13.43
N ALA A 10 -13.25 -11.06 -14.11
CA ALA A 10 -14.01 -11.32 -15.34
C ALA A 10 -15.52 -11.36 -15.06
N ILE A 11 -15.92 -11.90 -13.91
CA ILE A 11 -17.31 -11.99 -13.46
C ILE A 11 -17.81 -10.68 -12.80
N GLY A 12 -16.92 -9.89 -12.20
CA GLY A 12 -17.26 -8.64 -11.48
C GLY A 12 -17.10 -7.36 -12.32
N SER A 13 -16.44 -7.43 -13.47
CA SER A 13 -16.45 -6.35 -14.49
C SER A 13 -17.78 -6.35 -15.24
N GLY A 14 -18.08 -5.30 -16.02
CA GLY A 14 -19.39 -5.09 -16.70
C GLY A 14 -19.93 -6.29 -17.50
N ALA A 15 -19.08 -7.26 -17.87
CA ALA A 15 -19.48 -8.56 -18.39
C ALA A 15 -20.46 -9.32 -17.46
N GLY A 16 -20.23 -9.31 -16.14
CA GLY A 16 -21.06 -9.97 -15.13
C GLY A 16 -22.53 -9.55 -15.11
N VAL A 17 -22.81 -8.30 -15.51
CA VAL A 17 -24.17 -7.73 -15.57
C VAL A 17 -24.81 -7.98 -16.94
N ALA A 18 -24.00 -8.09 -18.00
CA ALA A 18 -24.49 -8.42 -19.33
C ALA A 18 -24.99 -9.87 -19.42
N TRP A 19 -24.38 -10.82 -18.68
CA TRP A 19 -24.74 -12.25 -18.78
C TRP A 19 -26.18 -12.59 -18.36
N PRO A 20 -26.71 -12.09 -17.22
CA PRO A 20 -28.12 -12.24 -16.88
C PRO A 20 -29.06 -11.67 -17.95
N LEU A 21 -28.72 -10.52 -18.53
CA LEU A 21 -29.52 -9.89 -19.59
C LEU A 21 -29.52 -10.73 -20.88
N PHE A 22 -28.38 -11.28 -21.28
CA PHE A 22 -28.30 -12.22 -22.40
C PHE A 22 -29.13 -13.48 -22.12
N GLY A 23 -29.01 -14.08 -20.93
CA GLY A 23 -29.80 -15.25 -20.54
C GLY A 23 -31.31 -15.02 -20.61
N ILE A 24 -31.77 -13.85 -20.13
CA ILE A 24 -33.18 -13.45 -20.20
C ILE A 24 -33.63 -13.24 -21.65
N LEU A 25 -32.82 -12.54 -22.46
CA LEU A 25 -33.14 -12.28 -23.87
C LEU A 25 -33.29 -13.58 -24.67
N PHE A 26 -32.37 -14.52 -24.47
CA PHE A 26 -32.40 -15.84 -25.12
C PHE A 26 -33.56 -16.72 -24.62
N ALA A 27 -33.93 -16.62 -23.35
CA ALA A 27 -35.12 -17.32 -22.82
C ALA A 27 -36.41 -16.80 -23.46
N LEU A 28 -36.55 -15.48 -23.63
CA LEU A 28 -37.71 -14.85 -24.29
C LEU A 28 -37.79 -15.21 -25.78
N LEU A 29 -36.65 -15.21 -26.49
CA LEU A 29 -36.57 -15.57 -27.90
C LEU A 29 -36.82 -17.07 -28.13
N GLY A 30 -36.30 -17.93 -27.25
CA GLY A 30 -36.48 -19.39 -27.32
C GLY A 30 -37.92 -19.83 -27.06
N GLY A 31 -38.70 -19.09 -26.28
CA GLY A 31 -40.13 -19.34 -26.07
C GLY A 31 -41.03 -18.91 -27.24
N SER A 32 -40.53 -18.04 -28.14
CA SER A 32 -41.36 -17.36 -29.15
C SER A 32 -41.16 -17.87 -30.59
N VAL A 33 -40.03 -18.53 -30.88
CA VAL A 33 -39.65 -18.94 -32.25
C VAL A 33 -39.49 -20.47 -32.33
N ALA A 34 -40.05 -21.08 -33.38
CA ALA A 34 -40.08 -22.53 -33.62
C ALA A 34 -38.73 -23.23 -33.30
N SER A 35 -38.82 -24.38 -32.63
CA SER A 35 -37.74 -25.09 -31.91
C SER A 35 -36.42 -25.30 -32.66
N PHE A 36 -36.43 -25.35 -34.00
CA PHE A 36 -35.21 -25.55 -34.80
C PHE A 36 -34.30 -24.32 -34.83
N PHE A 37 -34.85 -23.10 -34.93
CA PHE A 37 -34.04 -21.88 -34.93
C PHE A 37 -33.48 -21.59 -33.54
N SER A 38 -34.22 -21.94 -32.48
CA SER A 38 -33.75 -21.77 -31.10
C SER A 38 -32.45 -22.54 -30.82
N LEU A 39 -32.34 -23.78 -31.33
CA LEU A 39 -31.15 -24.62 -31.14
C LEU A 39 -29.92 -24.08 -31.90
N THR A 40 -30.08 -23.58 -33.13
CA THR A 40 -28.95 -23.00 -33.87
C THR A 40 -28.48 -21.69 -33.23
N PHE A 41 -29.39 -20.80 -32.81
CA PHE A 41 -29.04 -19.59 -32.08
C PHE A 41 -28.37 -19.88 -30.73
N ALA A 42 -28.78 -20.95 -30.04
CA ALA A 42 -28.14 -21.41 -28.82
C ALA A 42 -26.68 -21.83 -29.02
N ILE A 43 -26.43 -22.70 -30.00
CA ILE A 43 -25.08 -23.18 -30.30
C ILE A 43 -24.18 -22.00 -30.66
N ILE A 44 -24.69 -21.08 -31.49
CA ILE A 44 -23.98 -19.84 -31.86
C ILE A 44 -23.71 -18.98 -30.62
N SER A 45 -24.68 -18.82 -29.72
CA SER A 45 -24.53 -18.04 -28.48
C SER A 45 -23.50 -18.65 -27.52
N ILE A 46 -23.52 -19.99 -27.33
CA ILE A 46 -22.52 -20.70 -26.51
C ILE A 46 -21.12 -20.62 -27.15
N ALA A 47 -21.02 -20.77 -28.47
CA ALA A 47 -19.75 -20.63 -29.16
C ALA A 47 -19.18 -19.21 -29.02
N LEU A 48 -20.02 -18.18 -29.20
CA LEU A 48 -19.68 -16.77 -28.96
C LEU A 48 -19.29 -16.54 -27.49
N PHE A 49 -20.00 -17.16 -26.54
CA PHE A 49 -19.69 -17.11 -25.11
C PHE A 49 -18.27 -17.57 -24.83
N PHE A 50 -17.88 -18.76 -25.32
CA PHE A 50 -16.53 -19.26 -25.12
C PHE A 50 -15.48 -18.42 -25.86
N MET A 51 -15.80 -17.98 -27.09
CA MET A 51 -14.95 -17.10 -27.89
C MET A 51 -14.64 -15.77 -27.20
N VAL A 52 -15.57 -15.19 -26.44
CA VAL A 52 -15.37 -13.91 -25.75
C VAL A 52 -14.84 -14.12 -24.32
N SER A 53 -15.36 -15.12 -23.59
CA SER A 53 -15.02 -15.34 -22.18
C SER A 53 -13.59 -15.83 -21.99
N LEU A 54 -13.09 -16.70 -22.88
CA LEU A 54 -11.71 -17.22 -22.76
C LEU A 54 -10.66 -16.11 -22.93
N PRO A 55 -10.73 -15.24 -23.96
CA PRO A 55 -9.84 -14.10 -24.07
C PRO A 55 -9.98 -13.10 -22.91
N VAL A 56 -11.20 -12.73 -22.50
CA VAL A 56 -11.39 -11.80 -21.37
C VAL A 56 -10.79 -12.37 -20.10
N PHE A 57 -11.00 -13.66 -19.83
CA PHE A 57 -10.38 -14.35 -18.70
C PHE A 57 -8.84 -14.37 -18.81
N TYR A 58 -8.31 -14.65 -20.00
CA TYR A 58 -6.88 -14.69 -20.25
C TYR A 58 -6.22 -13.31 -20.04
N PHE A 59 -6.77 -12.26 -20.64
CA PHE A 59 -6.26 -10.89 -20.49
C PHE A 59 -6.39 -10.40 -19.04
N SER A 60 -7.51 -10.66 -18.39
CA SER A 60 -7.68 -10.29 -16.97
C SER A 60 -6.70 -11.04 -16.07
N TYR A 61 -6.42 -12.32 -16.37
CA TYR A 61 -5.40 -13.09 -15.65
C TYR A 61 -4.00 -12.50 -15.84
N GLN A 62 -3.65 -12.13 -17.08
CA GLN A 62 -2.35 -11.55 -17.39
C GLN A 62 -2.15 -10.20 -16.70
N GLU A 63 -3.12 -9.29 -16.80
CA GLU A 63 -3.09 -7.98 -16.15
C GLU A 63 -2.97 -8.09 -14.62
N MET A 64 -3.69 -9.05 -14.02
CA MET A 64 -3.58 -9.29 -12.58
C MET A 64 -2.23 -9.84 -12.15
N LYS A 65 -1.63 -10.72 -12.96
CA LYS A 65 -0.30 -11.25 -12.69
C LYS A 65 0.73 -10.12 -12.75
N GLU A 66 0.65 -9.26 -13.76
CA GLU A 66 1.53 -8.11 -13.92
C GLU A 66 1.38 -7.12 -12.75
N HIS A 67 0.16 -6.78 -12.34
CA HIS A 67 -0.07 -5.92 -11.19
C HIS A 67 0.50 -6.48 -9.88
N GLU A 68 0.38 -7.78 -9.65
CA GLU A 68 0.95 -8.44 -8.47
C GLU A 68 2.47 -8.39 -8.48
N GLU A 69 3.10 -8.65 -9.63
CA GLU A 69 4.56 -8.56 -9.81
C GLU A 69 5.06 -7.13 -9.59
N ILE A 70 4.41 -6.12 -10.20
CA ILE A 70 4.75 -4.71 -9.99
C ILE A 70 4.65 -4.33 -8.52
N LEU A 71 3.58 -4.76 -7.84
CA LEU A 71 3.37 -4.44 -6.44
C LEU A 71 4.44 -5.09 -5.55
N GLN A 72 4.81 -6.34 -5.80
CA GLN A 72 5.89 -7.03 -5.08
C GLN A 72 7.24 -6.34 -5.29
N VAL A 73 7.56 -5.97 -6.54
CA VAL A 73 8.79 -5.23 -6.87
C VAL A 73 8.83 -3.88 -6.17
N GLN A 74 7.71 -3.13 -6.17
CA GLN A 74 7.62 -1.85 -5.45
C GLN A 74 7.80 -2.01 -3.94
N LEU A 75 7.19 -3.04 -3.37
CA LEU A 75 7.26 -3.34 -1.94
C LEU A 75 8.71 -3.67 -1.56
N PHE A 76 9.36 -4.58 -2.29
CA PHE A 76 10.78 -4.92 -2.08
C PHE A 76 11.70 -3.70 -2.25
N LYS A 77 11.46 -2.88 -3.28
CA LYS A 77 12.22 -1.63 -3.51
C LYS A 77 12.08 -0.66 -2.33
N ASN A 78 10.89 -0.50 -1.78
CA ASN A 78 10.65 0.43 -0.67
C ASN A 78 11.19 -0.11 0.66
N GLN A 79 11.18 -1.44 0.86
CA GLN A 79 11.88 -2.07 1.99
C GLN A 79 13.37 -1.77 1.95
N ASN A 80 14.02 -2.01 0.81
CA ASN A 80 15.46 -1.79 0.68
C ASN A 80 15.83 -0.32 0.86
N LYS A 81 14.99 0.60 0.38
CA LYS A 81 15.15 2.04 0.60
C LYS A 81 15.06 2.41 2.08
N LEU A 82 14.03 1.93 2.78
CA LEU A 82 13.90 2.19 4.21
C LEU A 82 15.08 1.59 4.99
N LEU A 83 15.52 0.39 4.63
CA LEU A 83 16.67 -0.26 5.24
C LEU A 83 17.95 0.55 5.05
N ALA A 84 18.17 1.07 3.83
CA ALA A 84 19.30 1.95 3.53
C ALA A 84 19.23 3.25 4.36
N ASP A 85 18.05 3.85 4.52
CA ASP A 85 17.89 5.05 5.34
C ASP A 85 18.12 4.80 6.82
N ILE A 86 17.66 3.66 7.37
CA ILE A 86 17.93 3.26 8.75
C ILE A 86 19.44 3.14 8.95
N LYS A 87 20.13 2.47 8.02
CA LYS A 87 21.59 2.36 8.05
C LYS A 87 22.25 3.74 8.02
N ASN A 88 21.87 4.60 7.08
CA ASN A 88 22.44 5.95 6.97
C ASN A 88 22.14 6.79 8.22
N TYR A 89 20.94 6.68 8.80
CA TYR A 89 20.58 7.37 10.02
C TYR A 89 21.50 6.96 11.19
N ILE A 90 21.74 5.66 11.35
CA ILE A 90 22.66 5.13 12.37
C ILE A 90 24.11 5.63 12.11
N GLU A 91 24.58 5.60 10.86
CA GLU A 91 25.92 6.08 10.50
C GLU A 91 26.09 7.59 10.77
N THR A 92 25.07 8.42 10.49
CA THR A 92 25.13 9.85 10.81
C THR A 92 25.18 10.13 12.32
N LEU A 93 24.53 9.30 13.13
CA LEU A 93 24.63 9.38 14.59
C LEU A 93 26.05 9.06 15.07
N GLU A 94 26.70 8.07 14.46
CA GLU A 94 28.09 7.72 14.78
C GLU A 94 29.06 8.84 14.41
N GLN A 95 28.92 9.44 13.23
CA GLN A 95 29.73 10.57 12.82
C GLN A 95 29.56 11.77 13.74
N TYR A 96 28.33 12.04 14.19
CA TYR A 96 28.07 13.09 15.17
C TYR A 96 28.78 12.82 16.50
N ALA A 97 28.72 11.59 17.01
CA ALA A 97 29.40 11.20 18.25
C ALA A 97 30.93 11.40 18.18
N ILE A 98 31.55 11.07 17.04
CA ILE A 98 32.99 11.31 16.81
C ILE A 98 33.31 12.81 16.81
N SER A 99 32.45 13.63 16.18
CA SER A 99 32.67 15.07 16.06
C SER A 99 32.57 15.83 17.38
N GLU A 100 31.81 15.33 18.35
CA GLU A 100 31.66 15.98 19.67
C GLU A 100 32.89 15.81 20.59
N LYS A 101 33.96 15.11 20.15
CA LYS A 101 35.22 14.86 20.90
C LYS A 101 35.01 14.40 22.36
N LYS A 102 33.87 13.77 22.66
CA LYS A 102 33.52 13.30 24.01
C LYS A 102 33.94 11.84 24.19
N THR A 103 34.67 11.56 25.27
CA THR A 103 35.03 10.21 25.76
C THR A 103 33.84 9.41 26.30
N VAL A 104 32.63 9.71 25.86
CA VAL A 104 31.40 9.05 26.33
C VAL A 104 31.19 7.77 25.53
N ASN A 105 30.70 6.73 26.20
CA ASN A 105 30.38 5.45 25.59
C ASN A 105 29.39 5.65 24.41
N ARG A 106 29.75 5.13 23.22
CA ARG A 106 29.01 5.25 21.95
C ARG A 106 27.53 4.89 22.12
N GLU A 107 27.28 3.85 22.88
CA GLU A 107 25.95 3.32 23.18
C GLU A 107 25.09 4.32 23.97
N GLU A 108 25.67 4.99 24.97
CA GLU A 108 24.96 5.99 25.78
C GLU A 108 24.63 7.25 24.98
N LEU A 109 25.54 7.68 24.09
CA LEU A 109 25.29 8.81 23.19
C LEU A 109 24.17 8.49 22.20
N PHE A 110 24.21 7.33 21.57
CA PHE A 110 23.15 6.87 20.67
C PHE A 110 21.79 6.88 21.39
N LYS A 111 21.73 6.28 22.59
CA LYS A 111 20.52 6.27 23.42
C LYS A 111 20.02 7.68 23.75
N ARG A 112 20.91 8.58 24.14
CA ARG A 112 20.57 9.96 24.51
C ARG A 112 19.99 10.73 23.33
N ILE A 113 20.63 10.65 22.16
CA ILE A 113 20.18 11.35 20.96
C ILE A 113 18.83 10.79 20.50
N LEU A 114 18.70 9.45 20.47
CA LEU A 114 17.46 8.80 20.07
C LEU A 114 16.28 9.16 20.99
N MET A 115 16.53 9.22 22.30
CA MET A 115 15.52 9.63 23.30
C MET A 115 15.16 11.12 23.16
N MET A 116 16.14 11.97 22.86
CA MET A 116 15.91 13.39 22.58
C MET A 116 15.02 13.56 21.35
N ASP A 117 15.36 12.89 20.24
CA ASP A 117 14.56 12.92 19.01
C ASP A 117 13.14 12.39 19.25
N LEU A 118 13.00 11.28 19.98
CA LEU A 118 11.70 10.69 20.32
C LEU A 118 10.82 11.64 21.13
N ASN A 119 11.37 12.26 22.20
CA ASN A 119 10.62 13.21 23.01
C ASN A 119 10.24 14.46 22.22
N THR A 120 11.14 14.89 21.33
CA THR A 120 10.94 16.03 20.46
C THR A 120 9.78 15.78 19.49
N ILE A 121 9.80 14.64 18.78
CA ILE A 121 8.75 14.26 17.83
C ILE A 121 7.44 13.97 18.57
N ALA A 122 7.47 13.32 19.75
CA ALA A 122 6.27 13.06 20.54
C ALA A 122 5.54 14.35 20.95
N SER A 123 6.26 15.45 21.14
CA SER A 123 5.67 16.75 21.48
C SER A 123 4.93 17.40 20.31
N GLU A 124 5.24 17.00 19.06
CA GLU A 124 4.65 17.57 17.85
C GLU A 124 3.65 16.63 17.17
N ASP A 125 4.03 15.36 16.98
CA ASP A 125 3.22 14.31 16.38
C ASP A 125 3.67 12.91 16.82
N ALA A 126 3.05 12.43 17.90
CA ALA A 126 3.24 11.07 18.42
C ALA A 126 2.75 9.96 17.46
N ASN A 127 1.95 10.29 16.44
CA ASN A 127 1.46 9.32 15.46
C ASN A 127 2.26 9.35 14.16
N SER A 128 3.37 10.10 14.11
CA SER A 128 4.16 10.17 12.88
C SER A 128 4.82 8.81 12.55
N PRO A 129 4.91 8.44 11.27
CA PRO A 129 5.67 7.28 10.82
C PRO A 129 7.11 7.28 11.34
N LEU A 130 7.74 8.45 11.39
CA LEU A 130 9.09 8.64 11.93
C LEU A 130 9.19 8.29 13.42
N TYR A 131 8.24 8.76 14.24
CA TYR A 131 8.17 8.39 15.66
C TYR A 131 8.10 6.87 15.81
N SER A 132 7.26 6.22 15.00
CA SER A 132 7.10 4.76 15.02
C SER A 132 8.40 4.01 14.71
N ILE A 133 9.16 4.44 13.69
CA ILE A 133 10.45 3.82 13.35
C ILE A 133 11.47 4.03 14.47
N LEU A 134 11.58 5.26 14.99
CA LEU A 134 12.55 5.61 16.03
C LEU A 134 12.23 4.91 17.34
N LEU A 135 10.95 4.70 17.65
CA LEU A 135 10.51 3.94 18.81
C LEU A 135 10.91 2.48 18.67
N LEU A 136 10.70 1.86 17.51
CA LEU A 136 11.14 0.49 17.23
C LEU A 136 12.67 0.34 17.30
N LEU A 137 13.42 1.31 16.78
CA LEU A 137 14.88 1.39 16.92
C LEU A 137 15.30 1.44 18.39
N TYR A 138 14.62 2.26 19.20
CA TYR A 138 14.89 2.43 20.62
C TYR A 138 14.56 1.17 21.43
N GLU A 139 13.43 0.52 21.15
CA GLU A 139 13.03 -0.73 21.79
C GLU A 139 14.00 -1.88 21.48
N GLU A 140 14.41 -2.03 20.22
CA GLU A 140 15.42 -3.02 19.83
C GLU A 140 16.76 -2.77 20.52
N TYR A 141 17.20 -1.51 20.54
CA TYR A 141 18.41 -1.12 21.25
C TYR A 141 18.31 -1.44 22.75
N LYS A 142 17.16 -1.13 23.39
CA LYS A 142 16.92 -1.43 24.82
C LYS A 142 16.94 -2.93 25.12
N LEU A 143 16.45 -3.76 24.19
CA LEU A 143 16.41 -5.21 24.36
C LEU A 143 17.78 -5.87 24.21
N LYS A 144 18.59 -5.40 23.26
CA LYS A 144 19.85 -6.09 22.90
C LYS A 144 21.11 -5.39 23.36
N HIS A 145 20.99 -4.17 23.88
CA HIS A 145 22.13 -3.30 24.23
C HIS A 145 23.17 -3.17 23.10
N THR A 146 22.75 -3.38 21.85
CA THR A 146 23.62 -3.36 20.67
C THR A 146 22.92 -2.59 19.56
N LEU A 147 23.70 -2.12 18.59
CA LEU A 147 23.15 -1.44 17.42
C LEU A 147 22.12 -2.35 16.74
N PRO A 148 20.90 -1.85 16.52
CA PRO A 148 19.82 -2.71 16.07
C PRO A 148 20.08 -3.18 14.63
N SER A 149 19.89 -4.48 14.42
CA SER A 149 20.09 -5.09 13.10
C SER A 149 18.90 -4.78 12.20
N ASN A 150 19.18 -4.12 11.09
CA ASN A 150 18.25 -3.77 10.00
C ASN A 150 17.13 -4.79 9.68
N PRO A 151 17.39 -6.10 9.50
CA PRO A 151 16.34 -7.06 9.17
C PRO A 151 15.28 -7.23 10.26
N ILE A 152 15.63 -7.05 11.54
CA ILE A 152 14.72 -7.31 12.66
C ILE A 152 13.72 -6.16 12.84
N ILE A 153 14.18 -4.92 12.63
CA ILE A 153 13.30 -3.75 12.60
C ILE A 153 12.27 -3.90 11.48
N MET A 154 12.71 -4.36 10.29
CA MET A 154 11.82 -4.58 9.15
C MET A 154 10.76 -5.64 9.46
N ASP A 155 11.13 -6.74 10.11
CA ASP A 155 10.20 -7.80 10.50
C ASP A 155 9.13 -7.30 11.49
N ARG A 156 9.53 -6.51 12.50
CA ARG A 156 8.57 -5.87 13.42
C ARG A 156 7.64 -4.88 12.72
N ILE A 157 8.15 -4.09 11.79
CA ILE A 157 7.34 -3.15 10.99
C ILE A 157 6.29 -3.94 10.19
N MET A 158 6.71 -5.01 9.51
CA MET A 158 5.79 -5.89 8.78
C MET A 158 4.72 -6.48 9.69
N HIS A 159 5.12 -6.98 10.86
CA HIS A 159 4.20 -7.61 11.80
C HIS A 159 3.17 -6.61 12.33
N THR A 160 3.60 -5.44 12.77
CA THR A 160 2.71 -4.38 13.29
C THR A 160 1.68 -3.94 12.25
N ILE A 161 2.11 -3.74 11.00
CA ILE A 161 1.20 -3.32 9.93
C ILE A 161 0.28 -4.48 9.50
N SER A 162 0.76 -5.72 9.57
CA SER A 162 -0.04 -6.91 9.24
C SER A 162 -1.20 -7.15 10.23
N LEU A 163 -1.08 -6.63 11.46
CA LEU A 163 -2.11 -6.66 12.49
C LEU A 163 -3.16 -5.54 12.35
N ALA A 164 -2.93 -4.55 11.48
CA ALA A 164 -3.84 -3.43 11.33
C ALA A 164 -5.26 -3.90 10.92
N PRO A 165 -6.31 -3.42 11.60
CA PRO A 165 -7.68 -3.82 11.29
C PRO A 165 -8.06 -3.31 9.91
N VAL A 166 -8.52 -4.22 9.05
CA VAL A 166 -8.99 -3.86 7.71
C VAL A 166 -10.44 -3.36 7.78
N PRO A 167 -10.74 -2.15 7.25
CA PRO A 167 -12.09 -1.60 7.24
C PRO A 167 -13.11 -2.55 6.60
N LEU A 168 -14.31 -2.61 7.18
CA LEU A 168 -15.38 -3.49 6.72
C LEU A 168 -15.77 -3.22 5.26
N SER A 169 -15.79 -1.94 4.84
CA SER A 169 -16.11 -1.54 3.46
C SER A 169 -15.15 -2.14 2.43
N LYS A 170 -13.86 -2.23 2.77
CA LYS A 170 -12.83 -2.83 1.89
C LYS A 170 -12.97 -4.36 1.78
N LYS A 171 -13.65 -5.00 2.73
CA LYS A 171 -13.96 -6.44 2.72
C LYS A 171 -15.25 -6.75 1.98
N ILE A 172 -16.32 -6.02 2.31
CA ILE A 172 -17.67 -6.36 1.85
C ILE A 172 -17.88 -6.03 0.38
N VAL A 173 -17.40 -4.89 -0.11
CA VAL A 173 -17.67 -4.44 -1.49
C VAL A 173 -17.14 -5.45 -2.53
N PRO A 174 -15.87 -5.89 -2.48
CA PRO A 174 -15.37 -6.90 -3.43
C PRO A 174 -16.05 -8.26 -3.28
N SER A 175 -16.44 -8.62 -2.06
CA SER A 175 -17.14 -9.89 -1.77
C SER A 175 -18.55 -9.89 -2.34
N PHE A 176 -19.26 -8.78 -2.22
CA PHE A 176 -20.60 -8.59 -2.76
C PHE A 176 -20.59 -8.65 -4.28
N PHE A 177 -19.70 -7.93 -4.96
CA PHE A 177 -19.59 -8.00 -6.41
C PHE A 177 -19.20 -9.39 -6.91
N SER A 178 -18.28 -10.06 -6.21
CA SER A 178 -17.92 -11.45 -6.51
C SER A 178 -19.10 -12.41 -6.32
N PHE A 179 -19.91 -12.22 -5.28
CA PHE A 179 -21.12 -12.99 -5.04
C PHE A 179 -22.13 -12.79 -6.16
N VAL A 180 -22.55 -11.54 -6.38
CA VAL A 180 -23.63 -11.20 -7.33
C VAL A 180 -23.22 -11.57 -8.75
N GLY A 181 -21.97 -11.34 -9.13
CA GLY A 181 -21.49 -11.75 -10.45
C GLY A 181 -21.50 -13.27 -10.60
N THR A 182 -21.01 -14.03 -9.63
CA THR A 182 -20.96 -15.50 -9.73
C THR A 182 -22.36 -16.10 -9.73
N PHE A 183 -23.20 -15.63 -8.81
CA PHE A 183 -24.60 -16.04 -8.69
C PHE A 183 -25.39 -15.69 -9.95
N GLY A 184 -25.29 -14.44 -10.42
CA GLY A 184 -26.00 -13.96 -11.61
C GLY A 184 -25.54 -14.67 -12.88
N SER A 185 -24.22 -14.93 -13.02
CA SER A 185 -23.69 -15.67 -14.16
C SER A 185 -24.18 -17.11 -14.17
N LEU A 186 -24.18 -17.80 -13.02
CA LEU A 186 -24.64 -19.19 -12.95
C LEU A 186 -26.15 -19.30 -13.17
N THR A 187 -26.94 -18.48 -12.47
CA THR A 187 -28.41 -18.49 -12.63
C THR A 187 -28.84 -18.06 -14.02
N GLY A 188 -28.21 -17.03 -14.60
CA GLY A 188 -28.47 -16.56 -15.96
C GLY A 188 -28.12 -17.61 -17.03
N CYS A 189 -26.95 -18.24 -16.92
CA CYS A 189 -26.53 -19.31 -17.83
C CYS A 189 -27.47 -20.52 -17.73
N SER A 190 -27.79 -20.96 -16.52
CA SER A 190 -28.68 -22.09 -16.31
C SER A 190 -30.12 -21.80 -16.75
N ALA A 191 -30.62 -20.57 -16.59
CA ALA A 191 -31.91 -20.16 -17.11
C ALA A 191 -31.95 -20.21 -18.64
N GLY A 192 -30.88 -19.72 -19.30
CA GLY A 192 -30.72 -19.82 -20.76
C GLY A 192 -30.72 -21.28 -21.24
N VAL A 193 -29.89 -22.14 -20.65
CA VAL A 193 -29.82 -23.58 -21.01
C VAL A 193 -31.15 -24.29 -20.73
N SER A 194 -31.81 -23.99 -19.61
CA SER A 194 -33.11 -24.59 -19.28
C SER A 194 -34.21 -24.16 -20.27
N GLY A 195 -34.22 -22.89 -20.68
CA GLY A 195 -35.14 -22.39 -21.71
C GLY A 195 -34.92 -23.07 -23.07
N LEU A 196 -33.67 -23.38 -23.42
CA LEU A 196 -33.35 -24.12 -24.63
C LEU A 196 -33.82 -25.58 -24.58
N LEU A 197 -33.52 -26.28 -23.47
CA LEU A 197 -33.96 -27.68 -23.27
C LEU A 197 -35.50 -27.78 -23.23
N SER A 198 -36.16 -26.79 -22.64
CA SER A 198 -37.61 -26.62 -22.71
C SER A 198 -38.10 -26.45 -24.15
N GLY A 199 -37.49 -25.55 -24.92
CA GLY A 199 -37.88 -25.25 -26.30
C GLY A 199 -37.72 -26.43 -27.27
N ILE A 200 -36.78 -27.33 -27.02
CA ILE A 200 -36.59 -28.59 -27.78
C ILE A 200 -37.59 -29.68 -27.34
N GLY A 201 -38.34 -29.46 -26.26
CA GLY A 201 -39.32 -30.42 -25.74
C GLY A 201 -38.72 -31.52 -24.86
N LEU A 202 -37.43 -31.44 -24.51
CA LEU A 202 -36.78 -32.39 -23.59
C LEU A 202 -37.33 -32.30 -22.16
N PHE A 203 -37.86 -31.13 -21.78
CA PHE A 203 -38.53 -30.90 -20.51
C PHE A 203 -40.00 -30.51 -20.71
N SER A 204 -40.79 -31.40 -21.30
CA SER A 204 -42.24 -31.20 -21.48
C SER A 204 -43.05 -31.34 -20.17
N SER A 205 -42.44 -31.85 -19.10
CA SER A 205 -43.11 -32.09 -17.82
C SER A 205 -42.95 -30.90 -16.86
N PHE A 206 -44.08 -30.27 -16.50
CA PHE A 206 -44.16 -29.13 -15.56
C PHE A 206 -43.51 -29.37 -14.19
N THR A 207 -43.30 -30.63 -13.79
CA THR A 207 -42.67 -31.02 -12.53
C THR A 207 -41.14 -30.93 -12.52
N VAL A 208 -40.47 -30.86 -13.67
CA VAL A 208 -39.00 -30.82 -13.74
C VAL A 208 -38.47 -29.41 -13.43
N TYR A 209 -39.22 -28.35 -13.75
CA TYR A 209 -38.78 -26.97 -13.59
C TYR A 209 -38.53 -26.54 -12.13
N PRO A 210 -39.41 -26.85 -11.15
CA PRO A 210 -39.16 -26.47 -9.77
C PRO A 210 -37.96 -27.19 -9.16
N LEU A 211 -37.76 -28.47 -9.51
CA LEU A 211 -36.64 -29.27 -9.00
C LEU A 211 -35.30 -28.80 -9.58
N LEU A 212 -35.26 -28.59 -10.91
CA LEU A 212 -34.06 -28.12 -11.60
C LEU A 212 -33.72 -26.69 -11.17
N GLY A 213 -34.71 -25.81 -11.15
CA GLY A 213 -34.54 -24.42 -10.73
C GLY A 213 -34.08 -24.30 -9.27
N GLY A 214 -34.65 -25.10 -8.36
CA GLY A 214 -34.21 -25.18 -6.97
C GLY A 214 -32.76 -25.65 -6.84
N GLY A 215 -32.37 -26.69 -7.57
CA GLY A 215 -31.00 -27.20 -7.59
C GLY A 215 -29.98 -26.17 -8.09
N ILE A 216 -30.29 -25.48 -9.19
CA ILE A 216 -29.47 -24.40 -9.75
C ILE A 216 -29.33 -23.25 -8.73
N LEU A 217 -30.43 -22.85 -8.09
CA LEU A 217 -30.43 -21.74 -7.12
C LEU A 217 -29.56 -22.08 -5.90
N VAL A 218 -29.70 -23.28 -5.35
CA VAL A 218 -28.89 -23.76 -4.22
C VAL A 218 -27.41 -23.84 -4.62
N GLY A 219 -27.10 -24.40 -5.79
CA GLY A 219 -25.73 -24.46 -6.31
C GLY A 219 -25.12 -23.07 -6.51
N ALA A 220 -25.89 -22.13 -7.06
CA ALA A 220 -25.47 -20.74 -7.27
C ALA A 220 -25.21 -20.02 -5.95
N LEU A 221 -26.04 -20.25 -4.92
CA LEU A 221 -25.84 -19.68 -3.60
C LEU A 221 -24.55 -20.19 -2.95
N ILE A 222 -24.28 -21.50 -3.01
CA ILE A 222 -23.06 -22.10 -2.44
C ILE A 222 -21.82 -21.55 -3.17
N LEU A 223 -21.81 -21.61 -4.50
CA LEU A 223 -20.67 -21.13 -5.29
C LEU A 223 -20.46 -19.62 -5.14
N GLY A 224 -21.54 -18.85 -5.15
CA GLY A 224 -21.50 -17.41 -4.87
C GLY A 224 -20.89 -17.13 -3.50
N GLY A 225 -21.30 -17.87 -2.46
CA GLY A 225 -20.75 -17.76 -1.11
C GLY A 225 -19.26 -18.08 -1.03
N ILE A 226 -18.82 -19.16 -1.67
CA ILE A 226 -17.40 -19.55 -1.75
C ILE A 226 -16.58 -18.45 -2.44
N MET A 227 -17.07 -17.92 -3.57
CA MET A 227 -16.39 -16.85 -4.31
C MET A 227 -16.33 -15.55 -3.51
N ALA A 228 -17.42 -15.18 -2.84
CA ALA A 228 -17.47 -14.03 -1.94
C ALA A 228 -16.42 -14.13 -0.83
N TYR A 229 -16.33 -15.29 -0.17
CA TYR A 229 -15.34 -15.54 0.87
C TYR A 229 -13.90 -15.44 0.35
N ASN A 230 -13.61 -16.03 -0.81
CA ASN A 230 -12.29 -15.94 -1.43
C ASN A 230 -11.94 -14.49 -1.83
N SER A 231 -12.90 -13.73 -2.36
CA SER A 231 -12.73 -12.31 -2.67
C SER A 231 -12.46 -11.48 -1.41
N MET A 232 -13.14 -11.80 -0.31
CA MET A 232 -12.92 -11.17 1.00
C MET A 232 -11.49 -11.36 1.50
N LEU A 233 -11.01 -12.61 1.55
CA LEU A 233 -9.65 -12.94 2.01
C LEU A 233 -8.60 -12.20 1.18
N LYS A 234 -8.77 -12.23 -0.14
CA LYS A 234 -7.88 -11.55 -1.05
C LYS A 234 -7.90 -10.03 -0.89
N ALA A 235 -9.06 -9.42 -0.71
CA ALA A 235 -9.18 -7.98 -0.49
C ALA A 235 -8.49 -7.55 0.82
N VAL A 236 -8.50 -8.40 1.84
CA VAL A 236 -7.74 -8.20 3.09
C VAL A 236 -6.24 -8.23 2.81
N ASP A 237 -5.76 -9.21 2.07
CA ASP A 237 -4.33 -9.33 1.73
C ASP A 237 -3.84 -8.17 0.87
N ASP A 238 -4.58 -7.82 -0.19
CA ASP A 238 -4.25 -6.71 -1.09
C ASP A 238 -4.25 -5.36 -0.33
N TYR A 239 -5.20 -5.17 0.60
CA TYR A 239 -5.23 -3.98 1.45
C TYR A 239 -4.01 -3.91 2.38
N LYS A 240 -3.67 -5.01 3.07
CA LYS A 240 -2.51 -5.07 3.97
C LYS A 240 -1.20 -4.80 3.24
N LYS A 241 -1.01 -5.38 2.05
CA LYS A 241 0.16 -5.12 1.21
C LYS A 241 0.26 -3.66 0.78
N ASN A 242 -0.85 -3.06 0.36
CA ASN A 242 -0.88 -1.64 -0.02
C ASN A 242 -0.61 -0.71 1.17
N LEU A 243 -1.20 -1.01 2.33
CA LEU A 243 -0.96 -0.27 3.57
C LEU A 243 0.51 -0.37 3.99
N LEU A 244 1.10 -1.57 3.92
CA LEU A 244 2.53 -1.79 4.17
C LEU A 244 3.39 -0.96 3.21
N ASN A 245 3.11 -1.01 1.91
CA ASN A 245 3.86 -0.25 0.92
C ASN A 245 3.77 1.27 1.15
N GLN A 246 2.57 1.79 1.46
CA GLN A 246 2.37 3.21 1.78
C GLN A 246 3.10 3.61 3.06
N SER A 247 2.99 2.78 4.10
CA SER A 247 3.68 3.00 5.37
C SER A 247 5.20 3.03 5.17
N LEU A 248 5.77 2.06 4.45
CA LEU A 248 7.21 2.02 4.13
C LEU A 248 7.64 3.27 3.36
N LYS A 249 6.85 3.74 2.38
CA LYS A 249 7.14 4.99 1.65
C LYS A 249 7.12 6.21 2.56
N ALA A 250 6.14 6.30 3.46
CA ALA A 250 6.04 7.41 4.41
C ALA A 250 7.22 7.41 5.39
N MET A 251 7.55 6.24 5.93
CA MET A 251 8.69 6.00 6.80
C MET A 251 10.02 6.38 6.12
N HIS A 252 10.27 5.88 4.91
CA HIS A 252 11.42 6.25 4.08
C HIS A 252 11.51 7.76 3.87
N ARG A 253 10.43 8.39 3.42
CA ARG A 253 10.42 9.83 3.13
C ARG A 253 10.74 10.69 4.36
N GLN A 254 10.20 10.33 5.53
CA GLN A 254 10.45 11.07 6.76
C GLN A 254 11.85 10.80 7.32
N LEU A 255 12.30 9.54 7.29
CA LEU A 255 13.62 9.15 7.81
C LEU A 255 14.75 9.69 6.93
N SER A 256 14.67 9.54 5.61
CA SER A 256 15.64 10.10 4.67
C SER A 256 15.82 11.60 4.86
N LYS A 257 14.70 12.33 5.00
CA LYS A 257 14.70 13.78 5.24
C LYS A 257 15.37 14.13 6.57
N ALA A 258 15.00 13.42 7.65
CA ALA A 258 15.61 13.58 8.97
C ALA A 258 17.13 13.35 8.95
N THR A 259 17.59 12.34 8.22
CA THR A 259 19.01 12.02 8.06
C THR A 259 19.76 13.12 7.30
N ILE A 260 19.23 13.59 6.17
CA ILE A 260 19.85 14.66 5.37
C ILE A 260 19.96 15.96 6.19
N GLU A 261 18.90 16.34 6.91
CA GLU A 261 18.91 17.54 7.74
C GLU A 261 19.97 17.45 8.84
N ARG A 262 20.08 16.29 9.48
CA ARG A 262 21.15 16.04 10.46
C ARG A 262 22.52 16.19 9.81
N GLU A 263 22.76 15.57 8.66
CA GLU A 263 24.05 15.67 7.95
C GLU A 263 24.41 17.11 7.59
N ILE A 264 23.44 17.92 7.15
CA ILE A 264 23.66 19.35 6.88
C ILE A 264 24.02 20.09 8.17
N ASN A 265 23.28 19.84 9.26
CA ASN A 265 23.52 20.49 10.54
C ASN A 265 24.87 20.08 11.16
N THR A 266 25.31 18.83 11.00
CA THR A 266 26.63 18.39 11.48
C THR A 266 27.76 19.05 10.68
N LYS A 267 27.66 19.10 9.35
CA LYS A 267 28.64 19.78 8.48
C LYS A 267 28.73 21.27 8.79
N LEU A 268 27.59 21.93 9.00
CA LEU A 268 27.54 23.36 9.31
C LEU A 268 28.17 23.66 10.68
N ASN A 269 27.89 22.84 11.69
CA ASN A 269 28.53 22.96 13.01
C ASN A 269 30.04 22.72 12.95
N GLN A 270 30.50 21.72 12.17
CA GLN A 270 31.92 21.46 11.97
C GLN A 270 32.62 22.64 11.28
N ALA A 271 32.02 23.19 10.21
CA ALA A 271 32.56 24.35 9.51
C ALA A 271 32.66 25.58 10.44
N PHE A 272 31.64 25.79 11.28
CA PHE A 272 31.64 26.89 12.25
C PHE A 272 32.74 26.72 13.31
N ASN A 273 32.91 25.52 13.85
CA ASN A 273 33.96 25.22 14.84
C ASN A 273 35.37 25.44 14.24
N ASN A 274 35.59 25.00 13.00
CA ASN A 274 36.87 25.21 12.30
C ASN A 274 37.16 26.70 12.07
N LEU A 275 36.14 27.50 11.76
CA LEU A 275 36.26 28.95 11.61
C LEU A 275 36.61 29.64 12.94
N SER A 276 36.02 29.21 14.06
CA SER A 276 36.38 29.75 15.38
C SER A 276 37.81 29.41 15.77
N GLU A 277 38.26 28.17 15.55
CA GLU A 277 39.65 27.77 15.86
C GLU A 277 40.68 28.56 15.02
N GLN A 278 40.35 28.87 13.76
CA GLN A 278 41.21 29.69 12.90
C GLN A 278 41.30 31.16 13.35
N LYS A 279 40.22 31.70 13.92
CA LYS A 279 40.21 33.08 14.45
C LYS A 279 41.11 33.20 15.68
N ASP A 280 41.02 32.24 16.59
CA ASP A 280 41.83 32.22 17.82
C ASP A 280 43.32 32.00 17.54
N THR A 281 43.65 31.29 16.45
CA THR A 281 45.06 31.06 16.05
C THR A 281 45.71 32.29 15.42
N LYS A 282 44.93 33.22 14.82
CA LYS A 282 45.47 34.44 14.18
C LYS A 282 45.63 35.63 15.12
N GLU A 283 44.95 35.67 16.27
CA GLU A 283 45.17 36.69 17.31
C GLU A 283 46.48 36.48 18.11
N GLY A 284 47.19 35.37 17.89
CA GLY A 284 48.47 35.07 18.54
C GLY A 284 49.74 35.59 17.84
N SER A 285 49.64 36.26 16.68
CA SER A 285 50.84 36.66 15.91
C SER A 285 50.69 37.99 15.16
N ALA A 286 51.01 39.11 15.82
CA ALA A 286 51.99 40.14 15.42
C ALA A 286 51.73 41.53 16.08
N PRO A 287 52.78 42.34 16.31
CA PRO A 287 52.73 43.54 17.15
C PRO A 287 52.10 44.76 16.47
N ASN A 288 51.40 45.56 17.27
CA ASN A 288 51.19 47.02 17.17
C ASN A 288 51.07 47.64 15.76
N GLN A 289 49.85 47.79 15.23
CA GLN A 289 49.44 49.01 14.52
C GLN A 289 47.92 49.26 14.62
N PRO A 290 47.45 50.51 14.85
CA PRO A 290 46.05 50.87 14.83
C PRO A 290 45.66 51.29 13.41
N GLY A 291 44.91 50.43 12.72
CA GLY A 291 44.38 50.69 11.38
C GLY A 291 42.90 50.38 11.32
N ILE A 292 42.11 51.45 11.24
CA ILE A 292 40.65 51.49 11.13
C ILE A 292 40.18 50.57 9.99
N ILE A 293 39.56 49.44 10.31
CA ILE A 293 38.65 48.73 9.40
C ILE A 293 37.43 48.27 10.21
N GLU A 294 36.28 48.68 9.70
CA GLU A 294 34.95 48.52 10.25
C GLU A 294 34.68 47.12 10.78
N SER A 295 34.29 47.10 12.05
CA SER A 295 33.67 45.98 12.71
C SER A 295 32.43 45.54 11.92
N PHE A 296 32.58 44.52 11.06
CA PHE A 296 31.48 43.61 10.80
C PHE A 296 31.18 42.90 12.12
N SER A 297 30.36 43.58 12.92
CA SER A 297 29.65 43.02 14.05
C SER A 297 28.77 41.91 13.51
N CYS A 298 29.35 40.72 13.39
CA CYS A 298 28.59 39.49 13.42
C CYS A 298 27.86 39.54 14.75
N ARG A 299 26.61 40.01 14.73
CA ARG A 299 25.68 39.81 15.83
C ARG A 299 25.87 38.36 16.27
N PRO A 300 26.01 38.09 17.58
CA PRO A 300 25.88 36.73 18.05
C PRO A 300 24.51 36.28 17.58
N ILE A 301 24.48 35.48 16.52
CA ILE A 301 23.34 34.63 16.24
C ILE A 301 23.28 33.81 17.52
N ALA A 302 22.37 34.21 18.40
CA ALA A 302 22.06 33.49 19.61
C ALA A 302 22.09 32.02 19.26
N LYS A 303 22.67 31.18 20.12
CA LYS A 303 22.58 29.71 20.06
C LYS A 303 21.11 29.29 19.95
N LYS A 304 20.48 29.54 18.81
CA LYS A 304 19.36 28.80 18.30
C LYS A 304 20.04 27.50 17.93
N SER A 305 20.08 26.62 18.93
CA SER A 305 20.13 25.19 18.71
C SER A 305 19.44 24.92 17.39
N PHE A 306 20.21 24.58 16.35
CA PHE A 306 19.70 24.09 15.08
C PHE A 306 19.02 22.77 15.41
N THR A 307 17.80 22.91 15.91
CA THR A 307 17.03 21.82 16.46
C THR A 307 16.29 21.25 15.27
N PHE A 308 16.40 19.94 15.12
CA PHE A 308 15.68 19.04 14.21
C PHE A 308 14.18 19.39 13.95
N LEU A 309 13.61 20.23 14.81
CA LEU A 309 12.24 20.75 14.84
C LEU A 309 11.84 21.74 13.74
N SER A 310 12.78 22.40 13.04
CA SER A 310 12.40 23.52 12.17
C SER A 310 11.44 23.14 11.02
N PHE A 311 11.37 21.85 10.67
CA PHE A 311 10.55 21.35 9.59
C PHE A 311 9.20 20.72 9.99
N PHE A 312 9.01 20.26 11.22
CA PHE A 312 7.73 19.64 11.63
C PHE A 312 6.61 20.66 11.66
N LYS A 313 6.92 21.93 12.00
CA LYS A 313 5.98 23.04 11.89
C LYS A 313 5.49 23.32 10.46
N VAL A 314 6.24 22.95 9.42
CA VAL A 314 5.90 23.27 8.02
C VAL A 314 4.95 22.24 7.41
N GLN A 315 5.00 20.97 7.84
CA GLN A 315 4.28 19.87 7.19
C GLN A 315 2.82 19.70 7.60
N GLN A 316 2.38 20.20 8.77
CA GLN A 316 0.96 20.12 9.17
C GLN A 316 0.01 20.85 8.19
N THR A 317 0.53 21.82 7.43
CA THR A 317 -0.24 22.57 6.44
C THR A 317 -0.57 21.76 5.18
N ASP A 318 0.25 20.78 4.82
CA ASP A 318 0.10 20.01 3.57
C ASP A 318 -0.55 18.62 3.78
N PHE A 319 -0.42 18.00 4.96
CA PHE A 319 -1.00 16.67 5.24
C PHE A 319 -2.52 16.66 5.45
N ASN A 320 -3.14 17.80 5.72
CA ASN A 320 -4.61 17.91 5.86
C ASN A 320 -5.34 18.13 4.53
N LYS A 321 -4.63 18.19 3.39
CA LYS A 321 -5.30 18.04 2.10
C LYS A 321 -5.57 16.55 1.89
N PRO A 322 -6.83 16.11 1.73
CA PRO A 322 -7.10 14.77 1.26
C PRO A 322 -6.41 14.63 -0.09
N GLN A 323 -5.34 13.85 -0.11
CA GLN A 323 -4.69 13.44 -1.33
C GLN A 323 -5.71 12.54 -2.02
N ASN A 324 -6.41 13.12 -2.98
CA ASN A 324 -7.45 12.47 -3.77
C ASN A 324 -6.78 11.50 -4.77
N ASP A 325 -5.98 10.57 -4.25
CA ASP A 325 -5.44 9.42 -4.96
C ASP A 325 -6.48 8.29 -4.89
N GLY A 326 -7.73 8.64 -5.23
CA GLY A 326 -8.68 7.62 -5.63
C GLY A 326 -8.08 6.89 -6.83
N PRO A 327 -8.14 5.54 -6.90
CA PRO A 327 -7.86 4.87 -8.16
C PRO A 327 -8.73 5.52 -9.23
N PRO A 328 -8.25 5.67 -10.48
CA PRO A 328 -9.13 6.11 -11.56
C PRO A 328 -10.37 5.25 -11.50
N LEU A 329 -11.52 5.90 -11.30
CA LEU A 329 -12.82 5.30 -11.44
C LEU A 329 -12.87 4.88 -12.91
N TYR A 330 -12.49 3.63 -13.18
CA TYR A 330 -12.78 2.98 -14.45
C TYR A 330 -14.29 2.86 -14.50
N ILE A 331 -14.92 3.94 -14.99
CA ILE A 331 -16.27 3.89 -15.54
C ILE A 331 -16.12 3.01 -16.77
N PHE A 332 -16.42 1.73 -16.59
CA PHE A 332 -16.71 0.85 -17.71
C PHE A 332 -18.03 1.38 -18.30
N SER A 333 -17.89 2.20 -19.35
CA SER A 333 -18.97 2.55 -20.27
C SER A 333 -19.20 1.42 -21.26
#